data_AF-A0A0C5H1T7-F1
#
_entry.id   AF-A0A0C5H1T7-F1
#
_cell.length_a   1.000
_cell.length_b   1.000
_cell.length_c   1.000
_cell.angle_alpha   90.00
_cell.angle_beta   90.00
_cell.angle_gamma   90.00
#
_symmetry.space_group_name_H-M   'P 1'
#
loop_
_entity.id
_entity.type
_entity.pdbx_description
1 polymer ?
#
loop_
_entity_poly.entity_id
_entity_poly.type
_entity_poly.pdbx_seq_one_letter_code
_entity_poly.pdbx_strand_id
1 'polypeptide(L)'
;MSQLPFLRLKIRKKIMEITNKANNKANLLFYVGLVMIVGLMFANQAHAGTGGTEFDDIWTTITDWTQGTLGRIIAGSMILVGIVGGIARQSIMAFAMGIGGGVGLYNSPTVVEAIMTATLESAEKIAPAAIQFSNGLGL
;
A
#
# COMPACT_ATOMS: atom_id res chain seq x y z
N MET A 1 -73.12 -0.09 34.33
CA MET A 1 -72.10 -0.95 33.66
C MET A 1 -71.93 -0.50 32.22
N SER A 2 -71.02 0.43 31.89
CA SER A 2 -70.83 0.86 30.47
C SER A 2 -69.42 1.40 30.15
N GLN A 3 -68.39 1.13 30.95
CA GLN A 3 -67.01 1.62 30.71
C GLN A 3 -66.17 0.72 29.76
N LEU A 4 -66.69 -0.45 29.39
CA LEU A 4 -66.02 -1.45 28.55
C LEU A 4 -65.64 -0.98 27.12
N PRO A 5 -66.45 -0.19 26.38
CA PRO A 5 -66.07 0.27 25.04
C PRO A 5 -64.95 1.32 25.06
N PHE A 6 -64.92 2.18 26.09
CA PHE A 6 -63.92 3.24 26.20
C PHE A 6 -62.52 2.68 26.53
N LEU A 7 -62.48 1.66 27.39
CA LEU A 7 -61.24 0.96 27.75
C LEU A 7 -60.62 0.24 26.54
N ARG A 8 -61.44 -0.40 25.71
CA ARG A 8 -61.01 -1.10 24.48
C ARG A 8 -60.38 -0.14 23.46
N LEU A 9 -60.92 1.07 23.31
CA LEU A 9 -60.38 2.07 22.40
C LEU A 9 -59.02 2.62 22.88
N LYS A 10 -58.87 2.84 24.19
CA LYS A 10 -57.61 3.30 24.79
C LYS A 10 -56.50 2.27 24.65
N ILE A 11 -56.83 0.99 24.84
CA ILE A 11 -55.92 -0.14 24.61
C ILE A 11 -55.50 -0.21 23.13
N ARG A 12 -56.44 -0.12 22.18
CA ARG A 12 -56.13 -0.13 20.75
C ARG A 12 -55.23 1.03 20.33
N LYS A 13 -55.51 2.26 20.79
CA LYS A 13 -54.65 3.41 20.50
C LYS A 13 -53.23 3.21 21.03
N LYS A 14 -53.10 2.70 22.27
CA LYS A 14 -51.79 2.44 22.87
C LYS A 14 -51.02 1.33 22.15
N ILE A 15 -51.69 0.27 21.72
CA ILE A 15 -51.08 -0.79 20.89
C ILE A 15 -50.58 -0.20 19.57
N MET A 16 -51.42 0.58 18.88
CA MET A 16 -51.07 1.19 17.60
C MET A 16 -49.89 2.17 17.73
N GLU A 17 -49.82 2.94 18.81
CA GLU A 17 -48.69 3.82 19.12
C GLU A 17 -47.39 3.04 19.35
N ILE A 18 -47.45 1.93 20.09
CA ILE A 18 -46.31 1.02 20.33
C ILE A 18 -45.85 0.39 19.01
N THR A 19 -46.77 -0.09 18.18
CA THR A 19 -46.47 -0.68 16.87
C THR A 19 -45.83 0.35 15.93
N ASN A 20 -46.34 1.58 15.88
CA ASN A 20 -45.78 2.62 15.01
C ASN A 20 -44.37 3.04 15.48
N LYS A 21 -44.15 3.15 16.80
CA LYS A 21 -42.84 3.44 17.38
C LYS A 21 -41.82 2.32 17.12
N ALA A 22 -42.25 1.06 17.14
CA ALA A 22 -41.40 -0.08 16.82
C ALA A 22 -40.99 -0.10 15.33
N ASN A 23 -41.93 0.14 14.41
CA ASN A 23 -41.64 0.19 12.97
C ASN A 23 -40.69 1.35 12.61
N ASN A 24 -40.89 2.52 13.21
CA ASN A 24 -39.99 3.66 12.97
C ASN A 24 -38.57 3.40 13.48
N LYS A 25 -38.42 2.72 14.62
CA LYS A 25 -37.10 2.29 15.12
C LYS A 25 -36.47 1.22 14.22
N ALA A 26 -37.24 0.23 13.77
CA ALA A 26 -36.75 -0.80 12.86
C ALA A 26 -36.27 -0.20 11.53
N ASN A 27 -37.03 0.75 10.98
CA ASN A 27 -36.65 1.50 9.78
C ASN A 27 -35.39 2.35 10.03
N LEU A 28 -35.30 3.03 11.18
CA LEU A 28 -34.10 3.78 11.56
C LEU A 28 -32.87 2.88 11.66
N LEU A 29 -32.98 1.72 12.30
CA LEU A 29 -31.89 0.76 12.43
C LEU A 29 -31.47 0.18 11.06
N PHE A 30 -32.43 -0.06 10.18
CA PHE A 30 -32.16 -0.47 8.80
C PHE A 30 -31.39 0.61 8.02
N TYR A 31 -31.82 1.88 8.09
CA TYR A 31 -31.12 2.98 7.45
C TYR A 31 -29.73 3.22 8.06
N VAL A 32 -29.57 3.11 9.37
CA VAL A 32 -28.25 3.19 10.03
C VAL A 32 -27.34 2.05 9.58
N GLY A 33 -27.87 0.84 9.45
CA GLY A 33 -27.14 -0.30 8.89
C GLY A 33 -26.70 -0.05 7.45
N LEU A 34 -27.60 0.49 6.61
CA LEU A 34 -27.28 0.88 5.23
C LEU A 34 -26.19 1.95 5.16
N VAL A 35 -26.29 3.00 5.99
CA VAL A 35 -25.28 4.08 6.05
C VAL A 35 -23.94 3.55 6.54
N MET A 36 -23.92 2.60 7.49
CA MET A 36 -22.67 1.94 7.90
C MET A 36 -22.07 1.09 6.79
N ILE A 37 -22.87 0.31 6.06
CA ILE A 37 -22.39 -0.49 4.92
C ILE A 37 -21.81 0.43 3.83
N VAL A 38 -22.52 1.49 3.48
CA VAL A 38 -22.06 2.49 2.51
C VAL A 38 -20.80 3.21 3.03
N GLY A 39 -20.76 3.58 4.30
CA GLY A 39 -19.59 4.18 4.94
C GLY A 39 -18.36 3.26 4.96
N LEU A 40 -18.55 1.94 5.06
CA LEU A 40 -17.47 0.94 4.92
C LEU A 40 -17.01 0.79 3.46
N MET A 41 -17.88 1.00 2.47
CA MET A 41 -17.49 1.06 1.05
C MET A 41 -16.70 2.34 0.72
N PHE A 42 -16.94 3.43 1.46
CA PHE A 42 -16.17 4.68 1.41
C PHE A 42 -15.11 4.78 2.51
N ALA A 43 -14.84 3.70 3.25
CA ALA A 43 -13.67 3.62 4.10
C ALA A 43 -12.48 3.69 3.16
N ASN A 44 -11.97 4.92 3.02
CA ASN A 44 -10.90 5.30 2.13
C ASN A 44 -9.84 4.20 2.20
N GLN A 45 -9.70 3.43 1.11
CA GLN A 45 -8.50 2.63 0.96
C GLN A 45 -7.37 3.61 1.21
N ALA A 46 -6.51 3.33 2.19
CA ALA A 46 -5.24 3.99 2.24
C ALA A 46 -4.62 3.76 0.85
N HIS A 47 -4.68 4.77 -0.02
CA HIS A 47 -4.04 4.76 -1.33
C HIS A 47 -2.54 4.88 -1.09
N ALA A 48 -1.97 3.87 -0.43
CA ALA A 48 -0.55 3.65 -0.41
C ALA A 48 -0.18 3.17 -1.81
N GLY A 49 0.33 4.09 -2.65
CA GLY A 49 1.12 3.73 -3.83
C GLY A 49 0.40 3.60 -5.17
N THR A 50 -0.70 4.31 -5.45
CA THR A 50 -1.20 4.39 -6.84
C THR A 50 -0.40 5.35 -7.73
N GLY A 51 0.58 6.09 -7.19
CA GLY A 51 1.45 7.02 -7.92
C GLY A 51 2.78 6.40 -8.40
N GLY A 52 2.79 5.10 -8.69
CA GLY A 52 3.98 4.38 -9.13
C GLY A 52 4.20 4.46 -10.64
N THR A 53 3.12 4.38 -11.42
CA THR A 53 3.22 4.20 -12.88
C THR A 53 3.66 5.44 -13.63
N GLU A 54 3.42 6.62 -13.07
CA GLU A 54 3.80 7.91 -13.67
C GLU A 54 5.32 8.09 -13.74
N PHE A 55 6.07 7.36 -12.93
CA PHE A 55 7.53 7.40 -12.90
C PHE A 55 8.19 6.15 -13.51
N ASP A 56 7.41 5.17 -14.00
CA ASP A 56 7.94 3.94 -14.59
C ASP A 56 8.77 4.25 -15.84
N ASP A 57 8.26 5.10 -16.74
CA ASP A 57 8.99 5.50 -17.95
C ASP A 57 10.30 6.22 -17.61
N ILE A 58 10.30 7.03 -16.54
CA ILE A 58 11.48 7.73 -16.05
C ILE A 58 12.47 6.73 -15.43
N TRP A 59 11.97 5.77 -14.65
CA TRP A 59 12.77 4.70 -14.07
C TRP A 59 13.45 3.86 -15.16
N THR A 60 12.69 3.41 -16.15
CA THR A 60 13.24 2.67 -17.30
C THR A 60 14.29 3.48 -18.03
N THR A 61 14.03 4.76 -18.31
CA THR A 61 15.00 5.64 -18.98
C THR A 61 16.32 5.75 -18.21
N ILE A 62 16.25 5.98 -16.89
CA ILE A 62 17.44 6.09 -16.05
C ILE A 62 18.18 4.75 -15.95
N THR A 63 17.45 3.64 -15.83
CA THR A 63 18.02 2.29 -15.80
C THR A 63 18.72 1.97 -17.11
N ASP A 64 18.12 2.29 -18.26
CA ASP A 64 18.72 2.09 -19.58
C ASP A 64 19.98 2.94 -19.77
N TRP A 65 19.99 4.19 -19.28
CA TRP A 65 21.20 5.01 -19.30
C TRP A 65 22.29 4.44 -18.40
N THR A 66 21.92 3.95 -17.23
CA THR A 66 22.87 3.49 -16.19
C THR A 66 23.44 2.09 -16.46
N GLN A 67 22.64 1.19 -17.03
CA GLN A 67 23.05 -0.19 -17.35
C GLN A 67 23.39 -0.40 -18.83
N GLY A 68 22.98 0.52 -19.70
CA GLY A 68 23.27 0.48 -21.14
C GLY A 68 24.67 0.94 -21.49
N THR A 69 24.87 1.23 -22.79
CA THR A 69 26.17 1.64 -23.34
C THR A 69 26.72 2.90 -22.67
N LEU A 70 25.85 3.87 -22.35
CA LEU A 70 26.24 5.12 -21.69
C LEU A 70 26.84 4.84 -20.31
N GLY A 71 26.16 4.06 -19.47
CA GLY A 71 26.63 3.71 -18.14
C GLY A 71 27.95 2.94 -18.15
N ARG A 72 28.17 2.07 -19.15
CA ARG A 72 29.45 1.38 -19.34
C ARG A 72 30.58 2.35 -19.69
N ILE A 73 30.32 3.34 -20.54
CA ILE A 73 31.29 4.38 -20.90
C ILE A 73 31.63 5.24 -19.67
N ILE A 74 30.62 5.63 -18.87
CA ILE A 74 30.83 6.39 -17.63
C ILE A 74 31.59 5.56 -16.59
N ALA A 75 31.23 4.30 -16.39
CA ALA A 75 31.95 3.42 -15.47
C ALA A 75 33.41 3.25 -15.91
N GLY A 76 33.65 3.08 -17.21
CA GLY A 76 35.00 3.05 -17.78
C GLY A 76 35.76 4.36 -17.54
N SER A 77 35.12 5.51 -17.72
CA SER A 77 35.75 6.82 -17.50
C SER A 77 36.07 7.07 -16.02
N MET A 78 35.20 6.67 -15.10
CA MET A 78 35.46 6.75 -13.65
C MET A 78 36.68 5.93 -13.25
N ILE A 79 36.84 4.73 -13.82
CA ILE A 79 38.02 3.89 -13.60
C ILE A 79 39.27 4.56 -14.17
N LEU A 80 39.21 5.10 -15.39
CA LEU A 80 40.32 5.82 -16.02
C LEU A 80 40.75 7.04 -15.18
N VAL A 81 39.80 7.82 -14.68
CA VAL A 81 40.07 8.94 -13.77
C VAL A 81 40.71 8.45 -12.47
N GLY A 82 40.23 7.33 -11.91
CA GLY A 82 40.84 6.69 -10.74
C GLY A 82 42.30 6.28 -10.97
N ILE A 83 42.64 5.78 -12.16
CA ILE A 83 44.02 5.44 -12.55
C ILE A 83 44.88 6.70 -12.64
N VAL A 84 44.42 7.74 -13.36
CA VAL A 84 45.18 8.99 -13.51
C VAL A 84 45.42 9.65 -12.15
N GLY A 85 44.37 9.74 -11.32
CA GLY A 85 44.48 10.24 -9.95
C GLY A 85 45.35 9.37 -9.05
N GLY A 86 45.33 8.06 -9.24
CA GLY A 86 46.17 7.10 -8.54
C GLY A 86 47.65 7.26 -8.87
N ILE A 87 48.01 7.48 -10.13
CA ILE A 87 49.39 7.76 -10.54
C ILE A 87 49.87 9.10 -9.95
N ALA A 88 49.05 10.15 -10.08
CA ALA A 88 49.39 11.48 -9.58
C ALA A 88 49.67 11.51 -8.07
N ARG A 89 49.02 10.61 -7.31
CA ARG A 89 49.13 10.54 -5.84
C ARG A 89 49.81 9.26 -5.35
N GLN A 90 50.36 8.44 -6.23
CA GLN A 90 50.94 7.12 -5.93
C GLN A 90 50.05 6.25 -5.02
N SER A 91 48.74 6.24 -5.29
CA SER A 91 47.72 5.65 -4.41
C SER A 91 46.86 4.62 -5.13
N ILE A 92 46.87 3.38 -4.62
CA ILE A 92 45.98 2.30 -5.08
C ILE A 92 44.53 2.57 -4.66
N MET A 93 44.31 3.30 -3.57
CA MET A 93 42.95 3.63 -3.10
C MET A 93 42.19 4.50 -4.11
N ALA A 94 42.88 5.39 -4.83
CA ALA A 94 42.23 6.20 -5.87
C ALA A 94 41.71 5.32 -7.03
N PHE A 95 42.43 4.26 -7.38
CA PHE A 95 41.96 3.28 -8.36
C PHE A 95 40.79 2.45 -7.83
N ALA A 96 40.89 1.97 -6.59
CA ALA A 96 39.82 1.22 -5.94
C ALA A 96 38.52 2.02 -5.85
N MET A 97 38.60 3.33 -5.56
CA MET A 97 37.44 4.22 -5.59
C MET A 97 36.89 4.43 -7.00
N GLY A 98 37.74 4.49 -8.03
CA GLY A 98 37.32 4.54 -9.43
C GLY A 98 36.53 3.29 -9.85
N ILE A 99 37.02 2.10 -9.48
CA ILE A 99 36.29 0.83 -9.67
C ILE A 99 35.01 0.82 -8.86
N GLY A 100 35.08 1.14 -7.57
CA GLY A 100 33.93 1.13 -6.67
C GLY A 100 32.82 2.04 -7.15
N GLY A 101 33.17 3.23 -7.63
CA GLY A 101 32.21 4.16 -8.23
C GLY A 101 31.62 3.66 -9.54
N GLY A 102 32.45 3.12 -10.45
CA GLY A 102 31.97 2.60 -11.74
C GLY A 102 31.07 1.37 -11.59
N VAL A 103 31.47 0.41 -10.75
CA VAL A 103 30.68 -0.80 -10.44
C VAL A 103 29.42 -0.42 -9.66
N GLY A 104 29.54 0.49 -8.69
CA GLY A 104 28.41 0.98 -7.92
C GLY A 104 27.37 1.69 -8.79
N LEU A 105 27.79 2.53 -9.74
CA LEU A 105 26.89 3.20 -10.68
C LEU A 105 26.14 2.16 -11.52
N TYR A 106 26.84 1.25 -12.19
CA TYR A 106 26.23 0.24 -13.06
C TYR A 106 25.23 -0.66 -12.32
N ASN A 107 25.54 -1.07 -11.09
CA ASN A 107 24.68 -1.97 -10.31
C ASN A 107 23.64 -1.23 -9.47
N SER A 108 23.63 0.11 -9.47
CA SER A 108 22.72 0.89 -8.62
C SER A 108 21.23 0.58 -8.87
N PRO A 109 20.72 0.42 -10.11
CA PRO A 109 19.30 0.11 -10.29
C PRO A 109 18.94 -1.26 -9.73
N THR A 110 19.80 -2.26 -9.91
CA THR A 110 19.60 -3.63 -9.38
C THR A 110 19.55 -3.65 -7.86
N VAL A 111 20.41 -2.88 -7.18
CA VAL A 111 20.40 -2.79 -5.70
C VAL A 111 19.13 -2.10 -5.20
N VAL A 112 18.71 -1.01 -5.85
CA VAL A 112 17.49 -0.30 -5.49
C VAL A 112 16.27 -1.20 -5.65
N GLU A 113 16.15 -1.90 -6.78
CA GLU A 113 15.06 -2.85 -7.02
C GLU A 113 15.05 -3.96 -5.97
N ALA A 114 16.19 -4.56 -5.66
CA ALA A 114 16.29 -5.62 -4.66
C ALA A 114 15.82 -5.16 -3.26
N ILE A 115 16.09 -3.91 -2.87
CA ILE A 115 15.65 -3.36 -1.58
C ILE A 115 14.14 -3.07 -1.60
N MET A 116 13.64 -2.51 -2.69
CA MET A 116 12.22 -2.16 -2.82
C MET A 116 11.33 -3.42 -2.88
N THR A 117 11.76 -4.47 -3.59
CA THR A 117 10.98 -5.71 -3.71
C THR A 117 11.09 -6.63 -2.48
N ALA A 118 12.15 -6.53 -1.68
CA ALA A 118 12.33 -7.38 -0.49
C ALA A 118 11.19 -7.26 0.54
N THR A 119 10.54 -6.09 0.59
CA THR A 119 9.35 -5.89 1.45
C THR A 119 8.11 -6.63 0.92
N LEU A 120 7.94 -6.70 -0.40
CA LEU A 120 6.84 -7.41 -1.06
C LEU A 120 6.99 -8.92 -0.91
N GLU A 121 8.20 -9.45 -1.10
CA GLU A 121 8.47 -10.89 -1.00
C GLU A 121 8.24 -11.43 0.43
N SER A 122 8.50 -10.60 1.44
CA SER A 122 8.22 -10.92 2.84
C SER A 122 6.72 -10.83 3.14
N ALA A 123 6.01 -9.84 2.58
CA ALA A 123 4.57 -9.70 2.73
C ALA A 123 3.79 -10.86 2.10
N GLU A 124 4.21 -11.33 0.92
CA GLU A 124 3.57 -12.45 0.20
C GLU A 124 3.70 -13.78 0.96
N LYS A 125 4.79 -13.99 1.70
CA LYS A 125 4.99 -15.17 2.56
C LYS A 125 4.13 -15.15 3.82
N ILE A 126 3.75 -13.97 4.30
CA ILE A 126 2.96 -13.81 5.54
C ILE A 126 1.47 -13.65 5.23
N ALA A 127 1.10 -13.16 4.04
CA ALA A 127 -0.28 -12.96 3.61
C ALA A 127 -1.18 -14.21 3.71
N PRO A 128 -0.82 -15.39 3.16
CA PRO A 128 -1.66 -16.58 3.28
C PRO A 128 -1.76 -17.08 4.73
N ALA A 129 -0.68 -16.96 5.51
CA ALA A 129 -0.69 -17.33 6.93
C ALA A 129 -1.59 -16.38 7.74
N ALA A 130 -1.48 -15.06 7.54
CA ALA A 130 -2.32 -14.06 8.18
C ALA A 130 -3.80 -14.21 7.81
N ILE A 131 -4.11 -14.53 6.55
CA ILE A 131 -5.47 -14.83 6.09
C ILE A 131 -5.97 -16.14 6.72
N GLN A 132 -5.13 -17.16 6.84
CA GLN A 132 -5.48 -18.44 7.48
C GLN A 132 -5.77 -18.28 8.98
N PHE A 133 -4.97 -17.48 9.70
CA PHE A 133 -5.23 -17.14 11.11
C PHE A 133 -6.45 -16.24 11.28
N SER A 134 -6.69 -15.31 10.36
CA SER A 134 -7.86 -14.42 10.36
C SER A 134 -9.18 -15.17 10.10
N ASN A 135 -9.13 -16.24 9.30
CA ASN A 135 -10.31 -17.04 8.95
C ASN A 135 -10.66 -18.10 10.01
N GLY A 136 -10.00 -18.07 11.17
CA GLY A 136 -10.34 -18.94 12.30
C GLY A 136 -10.11 -20.44 12.06
N LEU A 137 -9.37 -20.78 11.01
CA LEU A 137 -8.97 -22.15 10.68
C LEU A 137 -7.44 -22.27 10.74
N GLY A 138 -6.89 -21.91 11.90
CA GLY A 138 -5.74 -22.65 12.40
C GLY A 138 -6.21 -24.07 12.68
N LEU A 139 -5.36 -25.06 12.42
CA LEU A 139 -5.61 -26.44 12.83
C LEU A 139 -6.16 -26.55 14.26
#